data_AF-A0A7X8YR80-F1
#
_entry.id   AF-A0A7X8YR80-F1
#
_cell.length_a   1.000
_cell.length_b   1.000
_cell.length_c   1.000
_cell.angle_alpha   90.00
_cell.angle_beta   90.00
_cell.angle_gamma   90.00
#
_symmetry.space_group_name_H-M   'P 1'
#
loop_
_entity.id
_entity.type
_entity.pdbx_description
1 polymer ?
#
loop_
_entity_poly.entity_id
_entity_poly.type
_entity_poly.pdbx_seq_one_letter_code
_entity_poly.pdbx_strand_id
1 'polypeptide(L)'
;KLPVKAGQDLDLKIPDYSFFTEFVIDSQAQSEYKLVTNRESNLFPRETADGLEATEAGERALARLFRREKMENTLPNFSDCIESDFDNDGKPEYLIFANNPKSEMGYPLLCSNGKTDHLGIFSALFYQDDDGSIQTLYSDLRPHNGVFQPDENNNMELTVPSHCIYLSSLTIADLNDDGVYEIVVKKSGWEYGFYLAYAMNAKGKYELVMRSNYGM
;
A
#
# COMPACT_ATOMS: atom_id res chain seq x y z
N LYS A 1 14.28 2.30 27.49
CA LYS A 1 15.14 3.12 26.60
C LYS A 1 15.94 2.17 25.71
N LEU A 2 15.56 2.07 24.44
CA LEU A 2 16.38 1.35 23.45
C LEU A 2 17.75 2.05 23.34
N PRO A 3 18.85 1.30 23.14
CA PRO A 3 20.21 1.84 23.19
C PRO A 3 20.61 2.63 21.95
N VAL A 4 19.67 2.96 21.06
CA VAL A 4 19.96 3.55 19.75
C VAL A 4 19.01 4.72 19.50
N LYS A 5 19.56 5.80 18.93
CA LYS A 5 18.80 6.95 18.45
C LYS A 5 18.46 6.74 16.98
N ALA A 6 17.29 7.24 16.54
CA ALA A 6 16.91 7.27 15.13
C ALA A 6 18.03 7.85 14.25
N GLY A 7 18.34 7.18 13.13
CA GLY A 7 19.33 7.64 12.15
C GLY A 7 20.77 7.18 12.34
N GLN A 8 21.07 6.27 13.27
CA GLN A 8 22.34 5.53 13.23
C GLN A 8 22.16 4.27 12.38
N ASP A 9 22.96 4.15 11.31
CA ASP A 9 23.06 2.91 10.51
C ASP A 9 23.42 1.76 11.45
N LEU A 10 22.44 0.92 11.75
CA LEU A 10 22.67 -0.36 12.35
C LEU A 10 22.95 -1.32 11.21
N ASP A 11 24.12 -1.94 11.22
CA ASP A 11 24.46 -3.08 10.37
C ASP A 11 23.70 -4.33 10.89
N LEU A 12 22.37 -4.21 10.94
CA LEU A 12 21.44 -5.23 11.38
C LEU A 12 21.03 -6.01 10.15
N LYS A 13 21.45 -7.27 10.11
CA LYS A 13 21.01 -8.22 9.10
C LYS A 13 19.49 -8.35 9.22
N ILE A 14 18.76 -7.87 8.21
CA ILE A 14 17.30 -8.06 8.14
C ILE A 14 17.03 -9.57 8.26
N PRO A 15 16.22 -10.02 9.23
CA PRO A 15 15.89 -11.43 9.36
C PRO A 15 15.26 -11.94 8.06
N ASP A 16 15.79 -13.04 7.55
CA ASP A 16 15.26 -13.78 6.39
C ASP A 16 14.16 -14.78 6.78
N TYR A 17 13.70 -14.72 8.03
CA TYR A 17 12.64 -15.55 8.58
C TYR A 17 11.53 -14.68 9.15
N SER A 18 10.29 -15.11 8.93
CA SER A 18 9.10 -14.55 9.56
C SER A 18 8.54 -15.56 10.54
N PHE A 19 8.09 -15.11 11.70
CA PHE A 19 7.33 -15.94 12.63
C PHE A 19 5.86 -15.60 12.51
N PHE A 20 5.00 -16.60 12.52
CA PHE A 20 3.60 -16.43 12.83
C PHE A 20 3.30 -17.25 14.09
N THR A 21 2.37 -16.78 14.91
CA THR A 21 1.84 -17.54 16.03
C THR A 21 0.37 -17.75 15.78
N GLU A 22 -0.04 -19.02 15.78
CA GLU A 22 -1.44 -19.40 15.70
C GLU A 22 -1.97 -19.56 17.13
N PHE A 23 -3.00 -18.78 17.47
CA PHE A 23 -3.69 -18.90 18.74
C PHE A 23 -4.97 -19.70 18.52
N VAL A 24 -5.05 -20.90 19.10
CA VAL A 24 -6.29 -21.68 19.10
C VAL A 24 -7.20 -21.13 20.19
N ILE A 25 -8.28 -20.43 19.79
CA ILE A 25 -9.34 -19.98 20.69
C ILE A 25 -10.61 -20.74 20.31
N ASP A 26 -11.16 -21.52 21.25
CA ASP A 26 -12.45 -22.21 21.15
C ASP A 26 -12.68 -23.07 19.90
N SER A 27 -11.91 -24.16 19.73
CA SER A 27 -12.17 -25.29 18.79
C SER A 27 -12.37 -24.96 17.30
N GLN A 28 -12.33 -23.69 16.91
CA GLN A 28 -12.22 -23.21 15.56
C GLN A 28 -10.84 -22.57 15.43
N ALA A 29 -10.02 -23.05 14.50
CA ALA A 29 -8.78 -22.38 14.15
C ALA A 29 -9.14 -21.04 13.52
N GLN A 30 -9.18 -19.98 14.32
CA GLN A 30 -9.20 -18.61 13.83
C GLN A 30 -7.76 -18.16 13.63
N SER A 31 -7.36 -17.96 12.38
CA SER A 31 -6.12 -17.28 12.06
C SER A 31 -6.29 -15.79 12.33
N GLU A 32 -6.04 -15.35 13.56
CA GLU A 32 -5.93 -13.93 13.88
C GLU A 32 -4.50 -13.45 13.62
N TYR A 33 -4.36 -12.48 12.72
CA TYR A 33 -3.10 -11.76 12.56
C TYR A 33 -2.93 -10.80 13.74
N LYS A 34 -2.14 -11.19 14.74
CA LYS A 34 -1.85 -10.33 15.90
C LYS A 34 -0.49 -9.67 15.74
N LEU A 35 -0.49 -8.34 15.70
CA LEU A 35 0.71 -7.56 15.91
C LEU A 35 1.06 -7.64 17.40
N VAL A 36 2.22 -8.21 17.73
CA VAL A 36 2.69 -8.27 19.12
C VAL A 36 3.63 -7.10 19.33
N THR A 37 3.16 -6.08 20.03
CA THR A 37 3.97 -4.92 20.42
C THR A 37 4.33 -5.02 21.91
N ASN A 38 5.31 -4.23 22.35
CA ASN A 38 5.60 -4.08 23.78
C ASN A 38 4.36 -3.53 24.51
N ARG A 39 4.06 -4.10 25.69
CA ARG A 39 2.83 -3.87 26.45
C ARG A 39 2.61 -2.42 26.94
N GLU A 40 3.57 -1.53 26.74
CA GLU A 40 3.58 -0.16 27.29
C GLU A 40 3.64 0.96 26.24
N SER A 41 3.66 0.66 24.93
CA SER A 41 3.70 1.67 23.88
C SER A 41 2.30 2.21 23.55
N ASN A 42 2.21 3.52 23.29
CA ASN A 42 1.02 4.09 22.67
C ASN A 42 1.14 3.94 21.16
N LEU A 43 0.47 2.95 20.57
CA LEU A 43 0.56 2.68 19.12
C LEU A 43 -0.17 3.71 18.27
N PHE A 44 -1.15 4.39 18.83
CA PHE A 44 -2.02 5.35 18.14
C PHE A 44 -2.08 6.67 18.92
N PRO A 45 -0.96 7.38 19.08
CA PRO A 45 -0.91 8.68 19.73
C PRO A 45 -1.77 9.75 19.07
N ARG A 46 -2.20 9.53 17.82
CA ARG A 46 -2.88 10.53 16.99
C ARG A 46 -4.07 9.93 16.26
N GLU A 47 -5.05 10.78 15.99
CA GLU A 47 -6.25 10.40 15.24
C GLU A 47 -5.91 10.17 13.76
N THR A 48 -6.62 9.21 13.16
CA THR A 48 -6.54 8.88 11.74
C THR A 48 -7.95 9.00 11.16
N ALA A 49 -8.09 9.69 10.03
CA ALA A 49 -9.32 9.73 9.26
C ALA A 49 -9.16 8.91 7.97
N ASP A 50 -10.10 8.02 7.68
CA ASP A 50 -10.10 7.13 6.51
C ASP A 50 -11.24 7.44 5.54
N GLY A 51 -11.21 6.85 4.34
CA GLY A 51 -12.26 7.00 3.35
C GLY A 51 -12.37 8.41 2.74
N LEU A 52 -11.28 9.19 2.78
CA LEU A 52 -11.23 10.51 2.17
C LEU A 52 -11.09 10.40 0.63
N GLU A 53 -11.39 11.50 -0.05
CA GLU A 53 -11.05 11.63 -1.47
C GLU A 53 -9.55 11.77 -1.66
N ALA A 54 -9.05 11.33 -2.82
CA ALA A 54 -7.64 11.50 -3.16
C ALA A 54 -7.29 12.99 -3.33
N THR A 55 -6.07 13.35 -2.94
CA THR A 55 -5.57 14.71 -3.12
C THR A 55 -5.17 14.96 -4.57
N GLU A 56 -5.18 16.24 -4.99
CA GLU A 56 -4.69 16.60 -6.33
C GLU A 56 -3.22 16.17 -6.57
N ALA A 57 -2.39 16.17 -5.51
CA ALA A 57 -1.01 15.72 -5.61
C ALA A 57 -0.93 14.20 -5.88
N GLY A 58 -1.78 13.42 -5.21
CA GLY A 58 -1.98 12.00 -5.47
C GLY A 58 -2.43 11.72 -6.90
N GLU A 59 -3.43 12.45 -7.39
CA GLU A 59 -3.89 12.37 -8.78
C GLU A 59 -2.77 12.62 -9.78
N ARG A 60 -2.02 13.70 -9.58
CA ARG A 60 -0.86 14.04 -10.43
C ARG A 60 0.24 12.99 -10.35
N ALA A 61 0.48 12.39 -9.18
CA ALA A 61 1.47 11.32 -9.03
C ALA A 61 1.06 10.06 -9.79
N LEU A 62 -0.18 9.60 -9.66
CA LEU A 62 -0.68 8.43 -10.39
C LEU A 62 -0.65 8.67 -11.91
N ALA A 63 -1.13 9.83 -12.37
CA ALA A 63 -1.09 10.19 -13.80
C ALA A 63 0.34 10.28 -14.36
N ARG A 64 1.36 10.59 -13.53
CA ARG A 64 2.77 10.51 -13.93
C ARG A 64 3.24 9.07 -14.05
N LEU A 65 2.86 8.18 -13.14
CA LEU A 65 3.18 6.75 -13.24
C LEU A 65 2.57 6.15 -14.52
N PHE A 66 1.30 6.44 -14.81
CA PHE A 66 0.64 5.91 -16.00
C PHE A 66 1.32 6.34 -17.30
N ARG A 67 1.66 7.63 -17.43
CA ARG A 67 2.41 8.13 -18.59
C ARG A 67 3.80 7.49 -18.72
N ARG A 68 4.49 7.29 -17.60
CA ARG A 68 5.83 6.65 -17.59
C ARG A 68 5.77 5.23 -18.14
N GLU A 69 4.73 4.49 -17.78
CA GLU A 69 4.55 3.10 -18.20
C GLU A 69 3.74 2.96 -19.51
N LYS A 70 3.38 4.05 -20.19
CA LYS A 70 2.57 4.06 -21.42
C LYS A 70 1.19 3.42 -21.24
N MET A 71 0.55 3.75 -20.12
CA MET A 71 -0.80 3.33 -19.78
C MET A 71 -1.70 4.54 -19.43
N GLU A 72 -1.44 5.71 -20.01
CA GLU A 72 -2.09 6.98 -19.69
C GLU A 72 -3.60 7.06 -19.99
N ASN A 73 -4.15 6.10 -20.73
CA ASN A 73 -5.59 6.03 -20.99
C ASN A 73 -6.32 5.13 -19.97
N THR A 74 -5.58 4.50 -19.05
CA THR A 74 -6.16 3.75 -17.93
C THR A 74 -6.90 4.72 -17.01
N LEU A 75 -8.14 4.37 -16.66
CA LEU A 75 -8.91 5.14 -15.69
C LEU A 75 -8.26 5.05 -14.30
N PRO A 76 -7.97 6.19 -13.63
CA PRO A 76 -7.49 6.18 -12.26
C PRO A 76 -8.60 5.66 -11.33
N ASN A 77 -8.19 4.99 -10.25
CA ASN A 77 -9.10 4.52 -9.22
C ASN A 77 -8.38 4.57 -7.87
N PHE A 78 -8.84 5.47 -7.01
CA PHE A 78 -8.35 5.64 -5.64
C PHE A 78 -9.25 4.81 -4.73
N SER A 79 -8.65 3.83 -4.08
CA SER A 79 -9.40 2.88 -3.25
C SER A 79 -9.50 3.33 -1.80
N ASP A 80 -8.58 4.19 -1.35
CA ASP A 80 -8.58 4.75 -0.01
C ASP A 80 -7.66 5.97 0.07
N CYS A 81 -7.94 6.85 1.01
CA CYS A 81 -7.10 8.00 1.37
C CYS A 81 -7.21 8.20 2.88
N ILE A 82 -6.07 8.18 3.56
CA ILE A 82 -5.97 8.24 5.01
C ILE A 82 -5.21 9.50 5.40
N GLU A 83 -5.81 10.36 6.21
CA GLU A 83 -5.19 11.55 6.79
C GLU A 83 -4.77 11.27 8.24
N SER A 84 -3.54 11.65 8.58
CA SER A 84 -3.02 11.66 9.94
C SER A 84 -1.79 12.55 10.03
N ASP A 85 -1.28 12.78 11.24
CA ASP A 85 0.03 13.36 11.48
C ASP A 85 1.03 12.19 11.58
N PHE A 86 1.58 11.78 10.45
CA PHE A 86 2.37 10.55 10.32
C PHE A 86 3.78 10.71 10.89
N ASP A 87 4.37 11.90 10.78
CA ASP A 87 5.75 12.20 11.19
C ASP A 87 5.88 12.97 12.51
N ASN A 88 4.74 13.28 13.15
CA ASN A 88 4.64 13.92 14.46
C ASN A 88 5.10 15.38 14.47
N ASP A 89 4.95 16.10 13.35
CA ASP A 89 5.20 17.53 13.28
C ASP A 89 3.96 18.38 13.66
N GLY A 90 2.80 17.73 13.84
CA GLY A 90 1.53 18.35 14.21
C GLY A 90 0.68 18.85 13.05
N LYS A 91 1.03 18.49 11.81
CA LYS A 91 0.26 18.80 10.61
C LYS A 91 -0.33 17.54 9.97
N PRO A 92 -1.30 17.69 9.05
CA PRO A 92 -1.88 16.55 8.36
C PRO A 92 -1.09 16.16 7.10
N GLU A 93 -0.77 14.89 6.99
CA GLU A 93 -0.23 14.20 5.82
C GLU A 93 -1.20 13.11 5.33
N TYR A 94 -0.94 12.59 4.12
CA TYR A 94 -1.87 11.66 3.46
C TYR A 94 -1.18 10.38 3.00
N LEU A 95 -1.82 9.24 3.28
CA LEU A 95 -1.56 7.99 2.56
C LEU A 95 -2.66 7.72 1.54
N ILE A 96 -2.25 7.54 0.29
CA ILE A 96 -3.16 7.46 -0.85
C ILE A 96 -2.98 6.11 -1.52
N PHE A 97 -4.02 5.30 -1.48
CA PHE A 97 -4.05 3.97 -2.10
C PHE A 97 -4.77 4.07 -3.44
N ALA A 98 -4.08 3.65 -4.51
CA ALA A 98 -4.66 3.55 -5.83
C ALA A 98 -4.57 2.11 -6.31
N ASN A 99 -5.71 1.49 -6.59
CA ASN A 99 -5.77 0.10 -7.02
C ASN A 99 -6.64 -0.01 -8.26
N ASN A 100 -6.32 -0.96 -9.11
CA ASN A 100 -7.18 -1.29 -10.22
C ASN A 100 -8.57 -1.74 -9.71
N PRO A 101 -9.68 -1.33 -10.36
CA PRO A 101 -10.99 -1.90 -10.09
C PRO A 101 -11.00 -3.41 -10.32
N LYS A 102 -11.95 -4.08 -9.67
CA LYS A 102 -12.15 -5.52 -9.80
C LYS A 102 -13.58 -5.85 -10.14
N SER A 103 -13.77 -6.97 -10.82
CA SER A 103 -15.08 -7.57 -10.99
C SER A 103 -15.60 -8.16 -9.68
N GLU A 104 -16.87 -8.56 -9.68
CA GLU A 104 -17.49 -9.29 -8.56
C GLU A 104 -16.74 -10.58 -8.21
N MET A 105 -16.08 -11.20 -9.21
CA MET A 105 -15.29 -12.41 -9.04
C MET A 105 -13.86 -12.13 -8.56
N GLY A 106 -13.51 -10.86 -8.33
CA GLY A 106 -12.21 -10.43 -7.83
C GLY A 106 -11.11 -10.31 -8.90
N TYR A 107 -11.44 -10.49 -10.18
CA TYR A 107 -10.50 -10.29 -11.28
C TYR A 107 -10.28 -8.79 -11.54
N PRO A 108 -9.07 -8.38 -11.91
CA PRO A 108 -8.83 -6.99 -12.33
C PRO A 108 -9.69 -6.62 -13.55
N LEU A 109 -10.14 -5.39 -13.59
CA LEU A 109 -10.79 -4.82 -14.76
C LEU A 109 -9.85 -3.85 -15.47
N LEU A 110 -9.64 -4.01 -16.76
CA LEU A 110 -9.14 -2.92 -17.59
C LEU A 110 -10.30 -1.95 -17.82
N CYS A 111 -10.20 -0.75 -17.26
CA CYS A 111 -11.22 0.29 -17.41
C CYS A 111 -10.71 1.39 -18.35
N SER A 112 -11.57 1.82 -19.28
CA SER A 112 -11.25 2.84 -20.28
C SER A 112 -12.31 3.95 -20.33
N ASN A 113 -11.89 5.18 -20.62
CA ASN A 113 -12.78 6.30 -20.94
C ASN A 113 -13.17 6.41 -22.44
N GLY A 114 -13.14 5.28 -23.17
CA GLY A 114 -13.46 5.21 -24.60
C GLY A 114 -12.22 5.14 -25.51
N LYS A 115 -11.01 5.16 -24.96
CA LYS A 115 -9.77 4.90 -25.69
C LYS A 115 -9.30 3.46 -25.50
N THR A 116 -8.90 2.79 -26.56
CA THR A 116 -8.65 1.34 -26.53
C THR A 116 -7.17 0.96 -26.46
N ASP A 117 -6.27 1.93 -26.52
CA ASP A 117 -4.82 1.78 -26.44
C ASP A 117 -4.27 2.35 -25.13
N HIS A 118 -3.03 1.98 -24.78
CA HIS A 118 -2.33 2.46 -23.58
C HIS A 118 -3.17 2.29 -22.31
N LEU A 119 -3.68 1.07 -22.13
CA LEU A 119 -4.40 0.62 -20.95
C LEU A 119 -3.50 -0.28 -20.12
N GLY A 120 -3.80 -0.45 -18.84
CA GLY A 120 -3.07 -1.35 -17.97
C GLY A 120 -3.79 -1.55 -16.65
N ILE A 121 -3.16 -2.32 -15.79
CA ILE A 121 -3.58 -2.55 -14.41
C ILE A 121 -2.52 -2.04 -13.46
N PHE A 122 -2.93 -1.61 -12.27
CA PHE A 122 -2.03 -0.97 -11.33
C PHE A 122 -2.41 -1.23 -9.87
N SER A 123 -1.40 -1.14 -9.01
CA SER A 123 -1.53 -0.84 -7.59
C SER A 123 -0.43 0.12 -7.21
N ALA A 124 -0.75 1.17 -6.47
CA ALA A 124 0.20 2.16 -5.99
C ALA A 124 -0.15 2.64 -4.58
N LEU A 125 0.88 3.00 -3.83
CA LEU A 125 0.79 3.67 -2.54
C LEU A 125 1.65 4.92 -2.59
N PHE A 126 1.04 6.05 -2.22
CA PHE A 126 1.72 7.31 -2.06
C PHE A 126 1.67 7.78 -0.62
N TYR A 127 2.72 8.45 -0.21
CA TYR A 127 2.76 9.30 0.99
C TYR A 127 2.91 10.75 0.53
N GLN A 128 2.08 11.64 1.04
CA GLN A 128 2.16 13.07 0.78
C GLN A 128 2.38 13.81 2.09
N ASP A 129 3.47 14.58 2.15
CA ASP A 129 3.82 15.47 3.27
C ASP A 129 2.94 16.73 3.34
N ASP A 130 3.03 17.42 4.47
CA ASP A 130 2.40 18.72 4.73
C ASP A 130 2.84 19.81 3.72
N ASP A 131 4.08 19.72 3.23
CA ASP A 131 4.66 20.62 2.21
C ASP A 131 4.14 20.34 0.79
N GLY A 132 3.28 19.32 0.64
CA GLY A 132 2.71 18.88 -0.63
C GLY A 132 3.66 18.03 -1.49
N SER A 133 4.86 17.72 -0.99
CA SER A 133 5.75 16.75 -1.63
C SER A 133 5.13 15.36 -1.56
N ILE A 134 5.36 14.56 -2.60
CA ILE A 134 4.76 13.23 -2.71
C ILE A 134 5.82 12.19 -3.00
N GLN A 135 5.79 11.13 -2.21
CA GLN A 135 6.66 9.97 -2.33
C GLN A 135 5.84 8.77 -2.81
N THR A 136 6.33 8.04 -3.82
CA THR A 136 5.79 6.73 -4.17
C THR A 136 6.41 5.67 -3.27
N LEU A 137 5.64 5.08 -2.37
CA LEU A 137 6.10 4.01 -1.47
C LEU A 137 6.06 2.64 -2.15
N TYR A 138 5.03 2.42 -2.97
CA TYR A 138 4.85 1.19 -3.74
C TYR A 138 4.24 1.51 -5.10
N SER A 139 4.64 0.77 -6.13
CA SER A 139 3.93 0.72 -7.41
C SER A 139 4.18 -0.59 -8.15
N ASP A 140 3.12 -1.28 -8.57
CA ASP A 140 3.13 -2.36 -9.56
C ASP A 140 2.22 -1.91 -10.70
N LEU A 141 2.79 -1.64 -11.88
CA LEU A 141 2.07 -1.18 -13.06
C LEU A 141 2.34 -2.15 -14.19
N ARG A 142 1.28 -2.56 -14.89
CA ARG A 142 1.38 -3.52 -15.98
C ARG A 142 0.57 -3.06 -17.18
N PRO A 143 1.23 -2.46 -18.17
CA PRO A 143 0.60 -2.12 -19.44
C PRO A 143 0.06 -3.37 -20.13
N HIS A 144 -1.11 -3.24 -20.71
CA HIS A 144 -1.78 -4.28 -21.48
C HIS A 144 -1.38 -4.16 -22.96
N ASN A 145 -0.90 -5.28 -23.52
CA ASN A 145 -0.45 -5.35 -24.92
C ASN A 145 -1.42 -6.16 -25.82
N GLY A 146 -2.58 -6.57 -25.28
CA GLY A 146 -3.58 -7.35 -26.02
C GLY A 146 -4.64 -6.49 -26.70
N VAL A 147 -5.57 -7.15 -27.38
CA VAL A 147 -6.75 -6.49 -27.94
C VAL A 147 -7.73 -6.21 -26.82
N PHE A 148 -8.05 -4.94 -26.59
CA PHE A 148 -9.09 -4.54 -25.66
C PHE A 148 -10.48 -4.87 -26.23
N GLN A 149 -11.21 -5.75 -25.55
CA GLN A 149 -12.56 -6.18 -25.91
C GLN A 149 -13.50 -5.81 -24.76
N PRO A 150 -14.02 -4.58 -24.74
CA PRO A 150 -14.85 -4.10 -23.64
C PRO A 150 -16.22 -4.78 -23.61
N ASP A 151 -16.75 -4.92 -22.40
CA ASP A 151 -18.16 -5.15 -22.13
C ASP A 151 -19.00 -3.87 -22.33
N GLU A 152 -20.28 -3.94 -21.97
CA GLU A 152 -21.22 -2.81 -22.06
C GLU A 152 -20.85 -1.61 -21.17
N ASN A 153 -19.97 -1.80 -20.19
CA ASN A 153 -19.50 -0.77 -19.25
C ASN A 153 -18.11 -0.22 -19.63
N ASN A 154 -17.60 -0.54 -20.82
CA ASN A 154 -16.23 -0.22 -21.25
C ASN A 154 -15.14 -0.83 -20.35
N ASN A 155 -15.41 -2.01 -19.80
CA ASN A 155 -14.46 -2.75 -18.98
C ASN A 155 -14.06 -4.07 -19.66
N MET A 156 -12.85 -4.55 -19.42
CA MET A 156 -12.43 -5.89 -19.83
C MET A 156 -11.83 -6.62 -18.63
N GLU A 157 -12.45 -7.73 -18.24
CA GLU A 157 -11.92 -8.60 -17.19
C GLU A 157 -10.66 -9.34 -17.67
N LEU A 158 -9.58 -9.29 -16.88
CA LEU A 158 -8.40 -10.11 -17.14
C LEU A 158 -8.40 -11.38 -16.29
N THR A 159 -8.64 -12.50 -16.94
CA THR A 159 -8.75 -13.83 -16.30
C THR A 159 -7.42 -14.57 -16.15
N VAL A 160 -6.32 -14.05 -16.70
CA VAL A 160 -4.98 -14.69 -16.61
C VAL A 160 -4.14 -14.03 -15.51
N PRO A 161 -3.79 -14.73 -14.42
CA PRO A 161 -3.22 -14.11 -13.23
C PRO A 161 -1.68 -14.12 -13.25
N SER A 162 -1.04 -12.95 -13.16
CA SER A 162 0.36 -12.85 -12.73
C SER A 162 0.68 -11.59 -11.90
N HIS A 163 -0.32 -10.84 -11.45
CA HIS A 163 -0.15 -9.47 -10.94
C HIS A 163 -0.67 -9.27 -9.51
N CYS A 164 -0.34 -8.10 -8.95
CA CYS A 164 -0.94 -7.58 -7.71
C CYS A 164 -2.45 -7.38 -7.89
N ILE A 165 -3.26 -8.20 -7.22
CA ILE A 165 -4.72 -8.04 -7.20
C ILE A 165 -5.08 -6.78 -6.41
N TYR A 166 -4.42 -6.54 -5.28
CA TYR A 166 -4.79 -5.46 -4.38
C TYR A 166 -3.69 -5.09 -3.41
N LEU A 167 -3.62 -3.81 -3.09
CA LEU A 167 -2.86 -3.26 -1.99
C LEU A 167 -3.83 -2.69 -0.95
N SER A 168 -3.75 -3.15 0.29
CA SER A 168 -4.57 -2.64 1.38
C SER A 168 -3.71 -2.26 2.59
N SER A 169 -4.16 -1.28 3.37
CA SER A 169 -3.62 -1.05 4.71
C SER A 169 -3.79 -2.30 5.57
N LEU A 170 -2.78 -2.62 6.37
CA LEU A 170 -2.88 -3.62 7.44
C LEU A 170 -2.84 -2.92 8.80
N THR A 171 -1.85 -2.05 9.00
CA THR A 171 -1.76 -1.21 10.18
C THR A 171 -0.93 0.04 9.88
N ILE A 172 -1.29 1.14 10.55
CA ILE A 172 -0.55 2.40 10.57
C ILE A 172 -0.44 2.75 12.05
N ALA A 173 0.76 2.65 12.60
CA ALA A 173 0.96 2.74 14.04
C ALA A 173 2.41 3.09 14.37
N ASP A 174 2.63 3.69 15.53
CA ASP A 174 3.96 3.87 16.11
C ASP A 174 4.40 2.54 16.73
N LEU A 175 5.18 1.74 16.00
CA LEU A 175 5.56 0.39 16.42
C LEU A 175 6.82 0.37 17.28
N ASN A 176 7.54 1.49 17.32
CA ASN A 176 8.86 1.59 17.95
C ASN A 176 8.90 2.60 19.12
N ASP A 177 7.79 3.31 19.38
CA ASP A 177 7.59 4.33 20.42
C ASP A 177 8.49 5.58 20.23
N ASP A 178 8.77 5.97 18.99
CA ASP A 178 9.49 7.20 18.63
C ASP A 178 8.57 8.35 18.23
N GLY A 179 7.27 8.10 18.20
CA GLY A 179 6.24 9.04 17.80
C GLY A 179 6.01 9.08 16.30
N VAL A 180 6.72 8.37 15.43
CA VAL A 180 6.48 8.34 13.98
C VAL A 180 5.72 7.06 13.62
N TYR A 181 4.77 7.15 12.68
CA TYR A 181 4.04 5.97 12.25
C TYR A 181 4.85 5.11 11.29
N GLU A 182 4.95 3.81 11.60
CA GLU A 182 5.23 2.82 10.59
C GLU A 182 3.97 2.49 9.79
N ILE A 183 4.16 2.24 8.50
CA ILE A 183 3.08 1.91 7.56
C ILE A 183 3.25 0.47 7.15
N VAL A 184 2.30 -0.37 7.50
CA VAL A 184 2.28 -1.79 7.12
C VAL A 184 1.14 -2.03 6.17
N VAL A 185 1.48 -2.52 4.98
CA VAL A 185 0.50 -2.83 3.92
C VAL A 185 0.56 -4.28 3.52
N LYS A 186 -0.59 -4.82 3.13
CA LYS A 186 -0.73 -6.13 2.53
C LYS A 186 -0.87 -5.98 1.02
N LYS A 187 0.10 -6.52 0.29
CA LYS A 187 0.00 -6.73 -1.15
C LYS A 187 -0.49 -8.16 -1.41
N SER A 188 -1.64 -8.29 -2.05
CA SER A 188 -2.25 -9.58 -2.40
C SER A 188 -2.11 -9.85 -3.89
N GLY A 189 -1.56 -11.01 -4.24
CA GLY A 189 -1.69 -11.66 -5.55
C GLY A 189 -2.66 -12.84 -5.46
N TRP A 190 -2.76 -13.63 -6.52
CA TRP A 190 -3.69 -14.78 -6.59
C TRP A 190 -3.32 -15.90 -5.64
N GLU A 191 -2.08 -16.37 -5.74
CA GLU A 191 -1.59 -17.50 -4.93
C GLU A 191 -0.44 -17.09 -4.01
N TYR A 192 -0.08 -15.81 -4.02
CA TYR A 192 1.05 -15.25 -3.28
C TYR A 192 0.77 -13.83 -2.84
N GLY A 193 1.53 -13.34 -1.87
CA GLY A 193 1.50 -11.93 -1.50
C GLY A 193 2.61 -11.56 -0.54
N PHE A 194 2.63 -10.27 -0.19
CA PHE A 194 3.65 -9.70 0.68
C PHE A 194 3.00 -8.84 1.76
N TYR A 195 3.58 -8.88 2.95
CA TYR A 195 3.47 -7.80 3.92
C TYR A 195 4.69 -6.91 3.75
N LEU A 196 4.46 -5.60 3.62
CA LEU A 196 5.50 -4.60 3.44
C LEU A 196 5.38 -3.61 4.60
N ALA A 197 6.46 -3.41 5.35
CA ALA A 197 6.53 -2.40 6.40
C ALA A 197 7.47 -1.28 6.00
N TYR A 198 6.99 -0.05 6.11
CA TYR A 198 7.73 1.17 5.84
C TYR A 198 7.95 1.94 7.13
N ALA A 199 9.17 2.44 7.32
CA ALA A 199 9.51 3.35 8.42
C ALA A 199 10.15 4.61 7.85
N MET A 200 10.02 5.74 8.56
CA MET A 200 10.62 6.99 8.12
C MET A 200 12.09 7.07 8.53
N ASN A 201 12.97 7.41 7.59
CA ASN A 201 14.38 7.65 7.90
C ASN A 201 14.61 9.09 8.39
N ALA A 202 15.83 9.37 8.83
CA ALA A 202 16.24 10.67 9.38
C ALA A 202 16.14 11.86 8.40
N LYS A 203 15.79 11.62 7.12
CA LYS A 203 15.57 12.67 6.10
C LYS A 203 14.08 12.94 5.82
N GLY A 204 13.17 12.38 6.61
CA GLY A 204 11.72 12.55 6.40
C GLY A 204 11.23 11.78 5.17
N LYS A 205 11.80 10.60 4.89
CA LYS A 205 11.37 9.75 3.78
C LYS A 205 11.13 8.32 4.25
N TYR A 206 10.00 7.77 3.84
CA TYR A 206 9.67 6.38 4.14
C TYR A 206 10.51 5.42 3.32
N GLU A 207 10.98 4.34 3.94
CA GLU A 207 11.72 3.28 3.27
C GLU A 207 11.20 1.92 3.69
N LEU A 208 11.25 0.95 2.77
CA LEU A 208 10.84 -0.42 3.05
C LEU A 208 11.87 -1.07 3.98
N VAL A 209 11.48 -1.33 5.23
CA VAL A 209 12.35 -1.93 6.26
C VAL A 209 12.09 -3.42 6.46
N MET A 210 10.91 -3.91 6.06
CA MET A 210 10.58 -5.33 6.15
C MET A 210 9.70 -5.78 4.98
N ARG A 211 9.98 -6.98 4.49
CA ARG A 211 9.10 -7.72 3.59
C ARG A 211 8.93 -9.15 4.09
N SER A 212 7.68 -9.57 4.30
CA SER A 212 7.34 -10.96 4.58
C SER A 212 6.52 -11.52 3.42
N ASN A 213 6.86 -12.71 2.94
CA ASN A 213 6.15 -13.37 1.84
C ASN A 213 5.17 -14.40 2.40
N TYR A 214 4.02 -14.57 1.72
CA TYR A 214 3.08 -15.66 1.99
C TYR A 214 2.53 -16.21 0.67
N GLY A 215 1.96 -17.41 0.73
CA GLY A 215 1.42 -18.14 -0.41
C GLY A 215 2.36 -19.24 -0.92
N MET A 216 1.98 -19.86 -2.05
CA MET A 216 2.68 -20.98 -2.67
C MET A 216 3.69 -20.53 -3.73
#